data_AF-Q135D9-F1
#
_entry.id   AF-Q135D9-F1
#
_cell.length_a   1.000
_cell.length_b   1.000
_cell.length_c   1.000
_cell.angle_alpha   90.00
_cell.angle_beta   90.00
_cell.angle_gamma   90.00
#
_symmetry.space_group_name_H-M   'P 1'
#
loop_
_entity.id
_entity.type
_entity.pdbx_description
1 polymer ?
#
loop_
_entity_poly.entity_id
_entity_poly.type
_entity_poly.pdbx_seq_one_letter_code
_entity_poly.pdbx_strand_id
1 'polypeptide(L)'
;MVRIEVARLHRLLTPLADDLIMTHQLQRLRLKADGRIVELRDGRECPLVPDESAMSGPAVPVVRDLRRRARLTQIEFATRLGVPVETIRNWEQGKRIPRGPARALLSVISHAPETVFAALAAPVARNSSAP
;
A
#
# COMPACT_ATOMS: atom_id res chain seq x y z
N MET A 1 46.17 -7.87 -10.46
CA MET A 1 45.56 -7.28 -11.67
C MET A 1 44.71 -8.35 -12.34
N VAL A 2 43.39 -8.35 -12.10
CA VAL A 2 42.42 -9.14 -12.87
C VAL A 2 41.18 -8.26 -13.02
N ARG A 3 40.81 -7.96 -14.25
CA ARG A 3 39.78 -7.01 -14.68
C ARG A 3 38.68 -7.85 -15.33
N ILE A 4 37.51 -7.96 -14.70
CA ILE A 4 36.35 -8.66 -15.27
C ILE A 4 35.40 -7.59 -15.83
N GLU A 5 35.34 -7.47 -17.15
CA GLU A 5 34.43 -6.59 -17.87
C GLU A 5 33.01 -7.19 -17.90
N VAL A 6 32.12 -6.65 -17.06
CA VAL A 6 30.68 -7.01 -17.03
C VAL A 6 29.87 -6.12 -17.98
N ALA A 7 30.46 -5.70 -19.11
CA ALA A 7 29.81 -4.80 -20.07
C ALA A 7 29.29 -5.51 -21.33
N ARG A 8 29.55 -6.82 -21.50
CA ARG A 8 29.27 -7.53 -22.76
C ARG A 8 28.04 -8.44 -22.75
N LEU A 9 27.39 -8.67 -21.61
CA LEU A 9 26.27 -9.61 -21.48
C LEU A 9 24.87 -8.95 -21.49
N HIS A 10 24.76 -7.67 -21.87
CA HIS A 10 23.48 -6.95 -21.88
C HIS A 10 22.85 -6.82 -23.29
N ARG A 11 23.42 -7.47 -24.32
CA ARG A 11 23.02 -7.27 -25.73
C ARG A 11 22.32 -8.46 -26.41
N LEU A 12 22.04 -9.55 -25.69
CA LEU A 12 21.46 -10.75 -26.32
C LEU A 12 20.21 -11.31 -25.62
N LEU A 13 19.62 -10.62 -24.63
CA LEU A 13 18.45 -11.12 -23.90
C LEU A 13 17.39 -10.03 -23.62
N THR A 14 16.93 -9.35 -24.68
CA THR A 14 15.66 -8.61 -24.66
C THR A 14 14.99 -8.83 -26.01
N PRO A 15 13.82 -9.52 -26.05
CA PRO A 15 12.59 -8.99 -25.47
C PRO A 15 11.67 -10.09 -24.90
N LEU A 16 11.90 -10.52 -23.66
CA LEU A 16 11.00 -11.49 -23.00
C LEU A 16 11.06 -11.44 -21.47
N ALA A 17 11.41 -10.28 -20.92
CA ALA A 17 11.61 -10.07 -19.48
C ALA A 17 10.81 -8.89 -18.92
N ASP A 18 9.79 -8.40 -19.65
CA ASP A 18 8.97 -7.28 -19.17
C ASP A 18 7.87 -7.71 -18.18
N ASP A 19 7.58 -9.02 -18.03
CA ASP A 19 6.36 -9.46 -17.32
C ASP A 19 6.54 -10.13 -15.94
N LEU A 20 7.74 -10.31 -15.38
CA LEU A 20 7.82 -11.09 -14.13
C LEU A 20 8.79 -10.68 -13.01
N ILE A 21 9.44 -9.51 -13.05
CA ILE A 21 10.18 -9.07 -11.85
C ILE A 21 9.83 -7.63 -11.55
N MET A 22 9.05 -7.48 -10.47
CA MET A 22 8.95 -6.29 -9.65
C MET A 22 10.23 -5.46 -9.72
N THR A 23 10.06 -4.18 -10.04
CA THR A 23 11.07 -3.13 -9.96
C THR A 23 11.69 -3.05 -8.55
N HIS A 24 12.59 -3.96 -8.20
CA HIS A 24 13.48 -3.80 -7.06
C HIS A 24 14.73 -3.12 -7.58
N GLN A 25 14.74 -1.80 -7.51
CA GLN A 25 15.92 -1.00 -7.73
C GLN A 25 16.98 -1.44 -6.71
N LEU A 26 17.99 -2.18 -7.16
CA LEU A 26 19.11 -2.61 -6.30
C LEU A 26 19.90 -1.36 -5.89
N GLN A 27 19.82 -1.00 -4.61
CA GLN A 27 20.55 0.12 -4.03
C GLN A 27 22.05 -0.20 -3.96
N ARG A 28 22.90 0.71 -4.45
CA ARG A 28 24.35 0.60 -4.28
C ARG A 28 24.71 1.11 -2.89
N LEU A 29 25.22 0.23 -2.03
CA LEU A 29 25.58 0.57 -0.66
C LEU A 29 27.10 0.60 -0.49
N ARG A 30 27.61 1.49 0.37
CA ARG A 30 29.03 1.52 0.76
C ARG A 30 29.16 1.53 2.27
N LEU A 31 29.99 0.64 2.79
CA LEU A 31 30.38 0.58 4.20
C LEU A 31 31.58 1.50 4.42
N LYS A 32 31.47 2.42 5.37
CA LYS A 32 32.54 3.32 5.79
C LYS A 32 33.37 2.68 6.92
N ALA A 33 34.59 3.19 7.12
CA ALA A 33 35.52 2.70 8.13
C ALA A 33 35.03 2.88 9.58
N ASP A 34 34.07 3.79 9.79
CA ASP A 34 33.39 4.04 11.06
C ASP A 34 32.16 3.13 11.28
N GLY A 35 31.95 2.14 10.41
CA GLY A 35 30.86 1.17 10.49
C GLY A 35 29.54 1.66 9.89
N ARG A 36 29.44 2.89 9.39
CA ARG A 36 28.21 3.42 8.78
C ARG A 36 28.03 2.90 7.35
N ILE A 37 26.79 2.56 6.98
CA ILE A 37 26.42 2.20 5.61
C ILE A 37 25.75 3.42 4.95
N VAL A 38 26.16 3.78 3.73
CA VAL A 38 25.60 4.90 2.94
C VAL A 38 25.09 4.41 1.58
N GLU A 39 24.05 5.04 1.04
CA GLU A 39 23.60 4.80 -0.34
C GLU A 39 24.47 5.63 -1.30
N LEU A 40 24.96 4.99 -2.36
CA LEU A 40 25.58 5.63 -3.50
C LEU A 40 24.52 5.88 -4.57
N ARG A 41 24.08 7.13 -4.69
CA ARG A 41 23.20 7.61 -5.76
C ARG A 41 23.94 8.63 -6.60
N ASP A 42 24.10 8.37 -7.90
CA ASP A 42 24.79 9.24 -8.87
C ASP A 42 26.18 9.73 -8.43
N GLY A 43 26.95 8.84 -7.79
CA GLY A 43 28.30 9.13 -7.31
C GLY A 43 28.36 9.98 -6.03
N ARG A 44 27.21 10.34 -5.45
CA ARG A 44 27.13 11.03 -4.15
C ARG A 44 26.79 10.04 -3.05
N GLU A 45 27.44 10.23 -1.90
CA GLU A 45 27.11 9.48 -0.68
C GLU A 45 25.93 10.17 0.00
N CYS A 46 24.78 9.50 0.01
CA CYS A 46 23.61 9.92 0.75
C CYS A 46 23.52 9.09 2.05
N PRO A 47 23.23 9.71 3.21
CA PRO A 47 22.92 8.94 4.41
C PRO A 47 21.82 7.92 4.11
N LEU A 48 22.00 6.67 4.56
CA LEU A 48 20.89 5.72 4.62
C LEU A 48 19.94 6.19 5.71
N VAL A 49 19.06 7.10 5.35
CA VAL A 49 17.85 7.35 6.12
C VAL A 49 16.95 6.15 5.83
N PRO A 50 16.34 5.50 6.84
CA PRO A 50 15.20 4.63 6.59
C PRO A 50 14.27 5.39 5.66
N ASP A 51 13.78 4.73 4.61
CA ASP A 51 12.79 5.36 3.75
C ASP A 51 11.55 5.63 4.60
N GLU A 52 11.44 6.85 5.14
CA GLU A 52 10.26 7.34 5.86
C GLU A 52 9.02 7.22 4.93
N SER A 53 9.24 7.18 3.61
CA SER A 53 8.24 6.93 2.58
C SER A 53 7.78 5.46 2.51
N ALA A 54 8.59 4.50 2.99
CA ALA A 54 8.21 3.09 3.11
C ALA A 54 7.36 2.78 4.34
N MET A 55 7.28 3.70 5.32
CA MET A 55 6.26 3.64 6.39
C MET A 55 4.90 4.20 5.96
N SER A 56 4.80 4.73 4.73
CA SER A 56 3.52 4.94 4.07
C SER A 56 2.97 3.59 3.59
N GLY A 57 2.46 2.78 4.53
CA GLY A 57 1.52 1.71 4.16
C GLY A 57 0.47 2.27 3.20
N PRO A 58 -0.05 1.48 2.25
CA PRO A 58 -0.67 1.95 1.02
C PRO A 58 -1.52 3.19 1.30
N ALA A 59 -1.15 4.30 0.65
CA ALA A 59 -1.83 5.59 0.79
C ALA A 59 -3.33 5.30 0.81
N VAL A 60 -3.99 5.61 1.94
CA VAL A 60 -5.38 5.20 2.15
C VAL A 60 -6.15 5.64 0.92
N PRO A 61 -6.77 4.71 0.16
CA PRO A 61 -7.48 5.08 -1.04
C PRO A 61 -8.48 6.15 -0.66
N VAL A 62 -8.46 7.28 -1.37
CA VAL A 62 -9.34 8.40 -1.10
C VAL A 62 -10.75 7.83 -0.96
N VAL A 63 -11.36 7.95 0.22
CA VAL A 63 -12.61 7.24 0.59
C VAL A 63 -13.70 7.48 -0.46
N ARG A 64 -13.69 8.69 -1.06
CA ARG A 64 -14.55 9.10 -2.16
C ARG A 64 -14.42 8.20 -3.39
N ASP A 65 -13.20 7.84 -3.78
CA ASP A 65 -12.94 7.03 -4.98
C ASP A 65 -13.33 5.59 -4.75
N LEU A 66 -13.06 5.07 -3.55
CA LEU A 66 -13.50 3.75 -3.12
C LEU A 66 -15.03 3.62 -3.19
N ARG A 67 -15.74 4.62 -2.63
CA ARG A 67 -17.20 4.69 -2.69
C ARG A 67 -17.73 4.82 -4.11
N ARG A 68 -17.10 5.66 -4.95
CA ARG A 68 -17.50 5.86 -6.35
C ARG A 68 -17.32 4.59 -7.18
N ARG A 69 -16.24 3.84 -6.98
CA ARG A 69 -16.03 2.54 -7.62
C ARG A 69 -17.09 1.52 -7.22
N ALA A 70 -17.52 1.54 -5.95
CA ALA A 70 -18.65 0.75 -5.46
C ALA A 70 -20.03 1.25 -5.94
N ARG A 71 -20.10 2.39 -6.65
CA ARG A 71 -21.33 3.03 -7.14
C ARG A 71 -22.35 3.35 -6.04
N LEU A 72 -21.86 3.74 -4.85
CA LEU A 72 -22.68 4.05 -3.70
C LEU A 72 -22.76 5.56 -3.43
N THR A 73 -23.91 6.00 -2.93
CA THR A 73 -24.07 7.30 -2.28
C THR A 73 -23.31 7.33 -0.95
N GLN A 74 -23.05 8.52 -0.40
CA GLN A 74 -22.41 8.65 0.92
C GLN A 74 -23.20 7.93 2.03
N ILE A 75 -24.53 7.98 1.95
CA ILE A 75 -25.42 7.35 2.94
C ILE A 75 -25.32 5.83 2.83
N GLU A 76 -25.47 5.27 1.63
CA GLU A 76 -25.39 3.81 1.45
C GLU A 76 -24.02 3.26 1.86
N PHE A 77 -22.95 3.97 1.53
CA PHE A 77 -21.60 3.59 1.91
C PHE A 77 -21.41 3.62 3.43
N ALA A 78 -21.91 4.66 4.10
CA ALA A 78 -21.93 4.75 5.56
C ALA A 78 -22.73 3.61 6.20
N THR A 79 -23.92 3.32 5.68
CA THR A 79 -24.79 2.23 6.14
C THR A 79 -24.09 0.88 6.03
N ARG A 80 -23.46 0.57 4.88
CA ARG A 80 -22.73 -0.70 4.69
C ARG A 80 -21.52 -0.84 5.62
N LEU A 81 -20.90 0.25 6.02
CA LEU A 81 -19.77 0.25 6.95
C LEU A 81 -20.18 0.33 8.42
N GLY A 82 -21.47 0.54 8.72
CA GLY A 82 -21.95 0.73 10.09
C GLY A 82 -21.40 1.99 10.77
N VAL A 83 -21.13 3.06 10.01
CA VAL A 83 -20.64 4.34 10.54
C VAL A 83 -21.59 5.49 10.21
N PRO A 84 -21.61 6.60 10.99
CA PRO A 84 -22.38 7.77 10.63
C PRO A 84 -21.96 8.37 9.27
N VAL A 85 -22.92 8.88 8.50
CA VAL A 85 -22.64 9.57 7.22
C VAL A 85 -21.69 10.76 7.39
N GLU A 86 -21.72 11.41 8.55
CA GLU A 86 -20.80 12.50 8.89
C GLU A 86 -19.33 12.03 8.93
N THR A 87 -19.07 10.80 9.40
CA THR A 87 -17.73 10.21 9.39
C THR A 87 -17.20 10.08 7.96
N ILE A 88 -18.03 9.59 7.04
CA ILE A 88 -17.67 9.50 5.61
C ILE A 88 -17.42 10.88 5.03
N ARG A 89 -18.28 11.86 5.31
CA ARG A 89 -18.07 13.25 4.86
C ARG A 89 -16.76 13.84 5.38
N ASN A 90 -16.46 13.65 6.66
CA ASN A 90 -15.23 14.15 7.28
C ASN A 90 -13.98 13.50 6.67
N TRP A 91 -14.04 12.22 6.29
CA TRP A 91 -12.95 11.54 5.58
C TRP A 91 -12.81 12.01 4.13
N GLU A 92 -13.92 12.13 3.39
CA GLU A 92 -13.88 12.57 1.99
C GLU A 92 -13.45 14.03 1.83
N GLN A 93 -13.71 14.86 2.84
CA GLN A 93 -13.30 16.28 2.88
C GLN A 93 -11.90 16.46 3.48
N GLY A 94 -11.24 15.39 3.95
CA GLY A 94 -9.91 15.48 4.58
C GLY A 94 -9.89 16.11 5.98
N LYS A 95 -11.06 16.43 6.56
CA LYS A 95 -11.17 16.97 7.93
C LYS A 95 -10.67 15.96 8.98
N ARG A 96 -10.81 14.67 8.69
CA ARG A 96 -10.25 13.57 9.49
C ARG A 96 -9.68 12.50 8.59
N ILE A 97 -8.63 11.84 9.06
CA ILE A 97 -8.00 10.72 8.37
C ILE A 97 -8.43 9.42 9.07
N PRO A 98 -8.91 8.39 8.34
CA PRO A 98 -9.21 7.09 8.93
C PRO A 98 -7.93 6.45 9.48
N ARG A 99 -8.00 5.90 10.70
CA ARG A 99 -6.87 5.28 11.41
C ARG A 99 -7.25 3.91 11.95
N GLY A 100 -6.23 3.11 12.28
CA GLY A 100 -6.40 1.81 12.93
C GLY A 100 -7.36 0.89 12.15
N PRO A 101 -8.40 0.33 12.79
CA PRO A 101 -9.33 -0.60 12.15
C PRO A 101 -10.02 -0.02 10.91
N ALA A 102 -10.38 1.27 10.90
CA ALA A 102 -11.01 1.89 9.75
C ALA A 102 -10.09 1.92 8.53
N ARG A 103 -8.78 2.19 8.75
CA ARG A 103 -7.78 2.17 7.67
C ARG A 103 -7.62 0.76 7.09
N ALA A 104 -7.54 -0.24 7.96
CA ALA A 104 -7.45 -1.64 7.56
C ALA A 104 -8.68 -2.07 6.74
N LEU A 105 -9.88 -1.76 7.23
CA LEU A 105 -11.13 -2.07 6.53
C LEU A 105 -11.20 -1.42 5.14
N LEU A 106 -10.88 -0.13 5.02
CA LEU A 106 -10.85 0.58 3.74
C LEU A 106 -9.83 -0.01 2.76
N SER A 107 -8.69 -0.50 3.27
CA SER A 107 -7.70 -1.23 2.46
C SER A 107 -8.23 -2.57 1.98
N VAL A 108 -8.95 -3.34 2.80
CA VAL A 108 -9.57 -4.60 2.33
C VAL A 108 -10.64 -4.32 1.28
N ILE A 109 -11.48 -3.31 1.50
CA ILE A 109 -12.52 -2.90 0.54
C ILE A 109 -11.91 -2.45 -0.80
N SER A 110 -10.69 -1.88 -0.80
CA SER A 110 -10.06 -1.46 -2.05
C SER A 110 -9.68 -2.63 -2.96
N HIS A 111 -9.53 -3.83 -2.39
CA HIS A 111 -9.17 -5.05 -3.12
C HIS A 111 -10.39 -5.94 -3.40
N ALA A 112 -11.32 -6.05 -2.44
CA ALA A 112 -12.46 -6.96 -2.53
C ALA A 112 -13.76 -6.33 -1.97
N PRO A 113 -14.32 -5.30 -2.64
CA PRO A 113 -15.47 -4.56 -2.11
C PRO A 113 -16.72 -5.43 -1.95
N GLU A 114 -17.03 -6.28 -2.93
CA GLU A 114 -18.25 -7.12 -2.89
C GLU A 114 -18.20 -8.14 -1.76
N THR A 115 -17.04 -8.80 -1.58
CA THR A 115 -16.83 -9.75 -0.48
C THR A 115 -17.00 -9.09 0.88
N VAL A 116 -16.40 -7.91 1.07
CA VAL A 116 -16.51 -7.19 2.36
C VAL A 116 -17.96 -6.77 2.62
N PHE A 117 -18.64 -6.19 1.63
CA PHE A 117 -20.03 -5.76 1.84
C PHE A 117 -20.98 -6.93 2.06
N ALA A 118 -20.77 -8.07 1.39
CA ALA A 118 -21.54 -9.28 1.66
C ALA A 118 -21.30 -9.78 3.10
N ALA A 119 -20.05 -9.79 3.56
CA ALA A 119 -19.71 -10.19 4.93
C ALA A 119 -20.30 -9.25 5.99
N LEU A 120 -20.33 -7.93 5.72
CA LEU A 120 -20.92 -6.94 6.62
C LEU A 120 -22.46 -6.96 6.61
N ALA A 121 -23.08 -7.43 5.52
CA ALA A 121 -24.53 -7.57 5.41
C ALA A 121 -25.06 -8.86 6.05
N ALA A 122 -24.21 -9.89 6.19
CA ALA A 122 -24.60 -11.13 6.85
C ALA A 122 -24.95 -10.83 8.32
N PRO A 123 -26.13 -11.25 8.82
CA PRO A 123 -26.40 -11.17 10.25
C PRO A 123 -25.32 -11.99 10.95
N VAL A 124 -24.55 -11.36 11.85
CA VAL A 124 -23.68 -12.10 12.78
C VAL A 124 -24.54 -13.22 13.34
N ALA A 125 -24.21 -14.46 12.98
CA ALA A 125 -24.84 -15.62 13.54
C ALA A 125 -24.64 -15.49 15.05
N ARG A 126 -25.72 -15.17 15.77
CA ARG A 126 -25.67 -15.05 17.22
C ARG A 126 -25.34 -16.45 17.71
N ASN A 127 -24.13 -16.62 18.23
CA ASN A 127 -23.72 -17.84 18.93
C ASN A 127 -24.60 -17.97 20.18
N SER A 128 -25.78 -18.56 20.01
CA SER A 128 -26.62 -19.06 21.10
C SER A 128 -25.96 -20.31 21.67
N SER A 129 -24.99 -20.11 22.56
CA SER A 129 -24.50 -21.14 23.47
C SER A 129 -25.24 -20.99 24.80
N ALA A 130 -26.38 -21.68 24.93
CA ALA A 130 -26.98 -22.14 26.19
C ALA A 130 -27.95 -23.27 25.81
N PRO A 131 -28.02 -24.37 26.55
CA PRO A 131 -28.42 -24.37 27.97
C PRO A 131 -27.29 -24.62 28.97
#